data_AF-Q6J8S6-F1
#
_entry.id   AF-Q6J8S6-F1
#
_cell.length_a   1.000
_cell.length_b   1.000
_cell.length_c   1.000
_cell.angle_alpha   90.00
_cell.angle_beta   90.00
_cell.angle_gamma   90.00
#
_symmetry.space_group_name_H-M   'P 1'
#
loop_
_entity.id
_entity.type
_entity.pdbx_description
1 polymer ?
#
loop_
_entity_poly.entity_id
_entity_poly.type
_entity_poly.pdbx_seq_one_letter_code
_entity_poly.pdbx_strand_id
1 'polypeptide(L)'
;ERIACILMNNIQQLRVQLEKMFESMGGDKLEEDAANILKELQQNLNSALDDLASQFAISLEPRITQSVRELGDMLLSIKGGSGTLAAGNLAAQRNAVAVEADEVLRPLMDLLDGSLTLYAQSCEKTVLKRLLKELWKIVMRILEKTIVLPPMTDKTMMFKHLTDNAKNLASNAKIEDMGRLFKSHMAGKQDVKSALSGVMDISKEVEKNLSPKQCAVLDVALDTIKQYFHAGGNGLKKT
;
A
#
# COMPACT_ATOMS: atom_id res chain seq x y z
N GLU A 1 2.59 20.83 -8.35
CA GLU A 1 3.80 20.00 -8.15
C GLU A 1 5.11 20.79 -8.22
N ARG A 2 5.47 21.44 -9.35
CA ARG A 2 6.74 22.17 -9.49
C ARG A 2 6.97 23.26 -8.43
N ILE A 3 5.94 24.04 -8.10
CA ILE A 3 6.01 25.05 -7.03
C ILE A 3 6.33 24.41 -5.68
N ALA A 4 5.79 23.22 -5.38
CA ALA A 4 6.09 22.50 -4.13
C ALA A 4 7.58 22.09 -4.07
N CYS A 5 8.16 21.59 -5.18
CA CYS A 5 9.62 21.35 -5.26
C CYS A 5 10.41 22.63 -4.97
N ILE A 6 10.04 23.76 -5.57
CA ILE A 6 10.73 25.04 -5.37
C ILE A 6 10.66 25.47 -3.89
N LEU A 7 9.49 25.37 -3.25
CA LEU A 7 9.34 25.72 -1.84
C LEU A 7 10.19 24.83 -0.92
N MET A 8 10.21 23.52 -1.17
CA MET A 8 11.07 22.59 -0.43
C MET A 8 12.56 22.87 -0.64
N ASN A 9 12.98 23.18 -1.87
CA ASN A 9 14.35 23.60 -2.18
C ASN A 9 14.71 24.89 -1.42
N ASN A 10 13.79 25.86 -1.33
CA ASN A 10 14.04 27.09 -0.59
C ASN A 10 14.28 26.83 0.90
N ILE A 11 13.49 25.96 1.55
CA ILE A 11 13.72 25.58 2.96
C ILE A 11 15.07 24.87 3.10
N GLN A 12 15.40 23.96 2.19
CA GLN A 12 16.69 23.29 2.19
C GLN A 12 17.85 24.29 2.00
N GLN A 13 17.70 25.30 1.15
CA GLN A 13 18.69 26.35 0.96
C GLN A 13 18.85 27.22 2.20
N LEU A 14 17.75 27.60 2.87
CA LEU A 14 17.80 28.31 4.16
C LEU A 14 18.61 27.51 5.20
N ARG A 15 18.39 26.19 5.26
CA ARG A 15 19.12 25.29 6.14
C ARG A 15 20.62 25.27 5.83
N VAL A 16 21.01 25.21 4.55
CA VAL A 16 22.43 25.24 4.15
C VAL A 16 23.08 26.61 4.45
N GLN A 17 22.36 27.70 4.21
CA GLN A 17 22.88 29.05 4.49
C GLN A 17 23.01 29.33 5.98
N LEU A 18 22.07 28.82 6.79
CA LEU A 18 22.15 28.90 8.25
C LEU A 18 23.39 28.18 8.79
N GLU A 19 23.76 27.03 8.23
CA GLU A 19 24.98 26.30 8.60
C GLU A 19 26.24 27.11 8.28
N LYS A 20 26.30 27.70 7.07
CA LYS A 20 27.42 28.57 6.67
C LYS A 20 27.54 29.81 7.54
N MET A 21 26.41 30.38 7.95
CA MET A 21 26.36 31.51 8.87
C MET A 21 26.89 31.11 10.24
N PHE A 22 26.48 29.95 10.77
CA PHE A 22 26.98 29.39 12.02
C PHE A 22 28.52 29.20 11.99
N GLU A 23 29.05 28.58 10.94
CA GLU A 23 30.49 28.43 10.74
C GLU A 23 31.22 29.79 10.69
N SER A 24 30.65 30.78 9.98
CA SER A 24 31.22 32.12 9.86
C SER A 24 31.21 32.91 11.17
N MET A 25 30.29 32.61 12.09
CA MET A 25 30.20 33.22 13.42
C MET A 25 31.15 32.58 14.45
N GLY A 26 31.95 31.57 14.04
CA GLY A 26 32.92 30.90 14.91
C GLY A 26 32.62 29.42 15.15
N GLY A 27 31.51 28.89 14.60
CA GLY A 27 31.13 27.49 14.69
C GLY A 27 31.10 27.00 16.14
N ASP A 28 31.87 25.96 16.45
CA ASP A 28 31.94 25.39 17.81
C ASP A 28 32.58 26.32 18.85
N LYS A 29 33.20 27.42 18.43
CA LYS A 29 33.75 28.46 19.34
C LYS A 29 32.75 29.58 19.62
N LEU A 30 31.56 29.55 19.01
CA LEU A 30 30.49 30.48 19.29
C LEU A 30 30.00 30.29 20.73
N GLU A 31 29.55 31.38 21.36
CA GLU A 31 28.90 31.33 22.66
C GLU A 31 27.75 30.30 22.69
N GLU A 32 27.68 29.52 23.76
CA GLU A 32 26.81 28.35 23.87
C GLU A 32 25.33 28.68 23.65
N ASP A 33 24.85 29.77 24.23
CA ASP A 33 23.45 30.21 24.09
C ASP A 33 23.10 30.54 22.63
N ALA A 34 23.97 31.29 21.94
CA ALA A 34 23.79 31.62 20.53
C ALA A 34 23.88 30.37 19.64
N ALA A 35 24.83 29.47 19.92
CA ALA A 35 24.97 28.21 19.20
C ALA A 35 23.75 27.31 19.36
N ASN A 36 23.17 27.23 20.57
CA ASN A 36 21.98 26.45 20.85
C ASN A 36 20.76 26.96 20.07
N ILE A 37 20.54 28.27 20.01
CA ILE A 37 19.46 28.88 19.21
C ILE A 37 19.59 28.52 17.72
N LEU A 38 20.80 28.60 17.17
CA LEU A 38 21.04 28.29 15.75
C LEU A 38 20.85 26.79 15.45
N LYS A 39 21.26 25.90 16.36
CA LYS A 39 21.04 24.45 16.26
C LYS A 39 19.56 24.09 16.36
N GLU A 40 18.81 24.76 17.24
CA GLU A 40 17.36 24.58 17.31
C GLU A 40 16.68 25.04 16.02
N LEU A 41 17.09 26.19 15.47
CA LEU A 41 16.58 26.68 14.19
C LEU A 41 16.91 25.72 13.04
N GLN A 42 18.11 25.13 13.01
CA GLN A 42 18.49 24.06 12.06
C GLN A 42 17.51 22.88 12.15
N GLN A 43 17.21 22.42 13.37
CA GLN A 43 16.26 21.33 13.59
C GLN A 43 14.85 21.69 13.14
N ASN A 44 14.39 22.91 13.43
CA ASN A 44 13.07 23.40 13.01
C ASN A 44 12.94 23.46 11.49
N LEU A 45 13.96 23.96 10.78
CA LEU A 45 14.00 23.93 9.31
C LEU A 45 14.00 22.51 8.76
N ASN A 46 14.70 21.58 9.42
CA ASN A 46 14.71 20.17 9.04
C ASN A 46 13.30 19.55 9.18
N SER A 47 12.64 19.75 10.32
CA SER A 47 11.29 19.24 10.56
C SER A 47 10.27 19.85 9.60
N ALA A 48 10.34 21.16 9.36
CA ALA A 48 9.46 21.83 8.39
C ALA A 48 9.61 21.26 6.97
N LEU A 49 10.84 20.88 6.57
CA LEU A 49 11.07 20.23 5.29
C LEU A 49 10.47 18.82 5.24
N ASP A 50 10.57 18.06 6.33
CA ASP A 50 9.96 16.73 6.44
C ASP A 50 8.42 16.80 6.39
N ASP A 51 7.82 17.76 7.08
CA ASP A 51 6.38 17.98 7.08
C ASP A 51 5.86 18.39 5.69
N LEU A 52 6.58 19.29 5.00
CA LEU A 52 6.21 19.72 3.66
C LEU A 52 6.33 18.57 2.63
N ALA A 53 7.38 17.75 2.75
CA ALA A 53 7.55 16.57 1.92
C ALA A 53 6.43 15.55 2.14
N SER A 54 6.05 15.32 3.41
CA SER A 54 4.93 14.44 3.79
C SER A 54 3.59 14.94 3.23
N GLN A 55 3.27 16.22 3.42
CA GLN A 55 2.04 16.82 2.88
C GLN A 55 1.98 16.73 1.36
N PHE A 56 3.09 17.00 0.67
CA PHE A 56 3.14 16.88 -0.78
C PHE A 56 2.94 15.42 -1.23
N ALA A 57 3.57 14.45 -0.57
CA ALA A 57 3.40 13.03 -0.91
C ALA A 57 1.95 12.57 -0.68
N ILE A 58 1.33 12.97 0.44
CA ILE A 58 -0.09 12.68 0.74
C ILE A 58 -1.01 13.25 -0.35
N SER A 59 -0.69 14.40 -0.93
CA SER A 59 -1.49 14.96 -2.04
C SER A 59 -1.52 14.07 -3.29
N LEU A 60 -0.56 13.16 -3.44
CA LEU A 60 -0.46 12.20 -4.56
C LEU A 60 -1.15 10.86 -4.25
N GLU A 61 -1.50 10.61 -2.98
CA GLU A 61 -2.13 9.35 -2.55
C GLU A 61 -3.37 8.95 -3.34
N PRO A 62 -4.32 9.83 -3.70
CA PRO A 62 -5.49 9.43 -4.48
C PRO A 62 -5.13 8.87 -5.86
N ARG A 63 -4.14 9.48 -6.53
CA ARG A 63 -3.66 9.03 -7.85
C ARG A 63 -2.92 7.71 -7.75
N ILE A 64 -2.06 7.57 -6.73
CA ILE A 64 -1.36 6.31 -6.44
C ILE A 64 -2.38 5.21 -6.10
N THR A 65 -3.41 5.51 -5.32
CA THR A 65 -4.47 4.57 -4.97
C THR A 65 -5.19 4.05 -6.21
N GLN A 66 -5.56 4.94 -7.13
CA GLN A 66 -6.22 4.54 -8.37
C GLN A 66 -5.32 3.63 -9.22
N SER A 67 -4.06 4.04 -9.40
CA SER A 67 -3.06 3.28 -10.15
C SER A 67 -2.79 1.89 -9.53
N VAL A 68 -2.69 1.79 -8.21
CA VAL A 68 -2.52 0.51 -7.50
C VAL A 68 -3.76 -0.38 -7.59
N ARG A 69 -4.97 0.20 -7.63
CA ARG A 69 -6.20 -0.57 -7.89
C ARG A 69 -6.18 -1.21 -9.28
N GLU A 70 -5.82 -0.44 -10.30
CA GLU A 70 -5.69 -0.93 -11.68
C GLU A 70 -4.64 -2.06 -11.78
N LEU A 71 -3.49 -1.90 -11.11
CA LEU A 71 -2.48 -2.95 -10.95
C LEU A 71 -3.10 -4.21 -10.33
N GLY A 72 -3.88 -4.06 -9.25
CA GLY A 72 -4.59 -5.16 -8.59
C GLY A 72 -5.58 -5.88 -9.51
N ASP A 73 -6.35 -5.15 -10.32
CA ASP A 73 -7.29 -5.71 -11.28
C ASP A 73 -6.57 -6.49 -12.40
N MET A 74 -5.43 -5.99 -12.87
CA MET A 74 -4.58 -6.69 -13.84
C MET A 74 -4.00 -7.98 -13.23
N LEU A 75 -3.54 -7.93 -11.98
CA LEU A 75 -3.03 -9.09 -11.25
C LEU A 75 -4.12 -10.17 -11.09
N LEU A 76 -5.34 -9.77 -10.71
CA LEU A 76 -6.48 -10.68 -10.58
C LEU A 76 -6.93 -11.30 -11.91
N SER A 77 -6.67 -10.61 -13.02
CA SER A 77 -6.99 -11.07 -14.37
C SER A 77 -6.04 -12.17 -14.87
N ILE A 78 -4.89 -12.38 -14.22
CA ILE A 78 -3.95 -13.47 -14.53
C ILE A 78 -4.61 -14.82 -14.24
N LYS A 79 -5.02 -15.50 -15.32
CA LYS A 79 -5.50 -16.89 -15.28
C LYS A 79 -4.36 -17.85 -15.61
N GLY A 80 -4.28 -18.97 -14.90
CA GLY A 80 -3.38 -20.08 -15.28
C GLY A 80 -2.56 -20.71 -14.16
N GLY A 81 -3.20 -21.07 -13.04
CA GLY A 81 -2.55 -21.82 -11.95
C GLY A 81 -3.01 -23.28 -11.76
N SER A 82 -4.06 -23.74 -12.46
CA SER A 82 -4.68 -25.06 -12.20
C SER A 82 -4.47 -26.10 -13.31
N GLY A 83 -3.74 -25.77 -14.37
CA GLY A 83 -3.53 -26.65 -15.52
C GLY A 83 -2.05 -26.79 -15.84
N THR A 84 -1.51 -27.98 -15.57
CA THR A 84 -0.20 -28.48 -16.04
C THR A 84 1.02 -27.68 -15.61
N LEU A 85 1.45 -27.92 -14.36
CA LEU A 85 2.86 -27.89 -13.97
C LEU A 85 3.61 -29.02 -14.72
N ALA A 86 3.75 -28.89 -16.04
CA ALA A 86 4.60 -29.78 -16.82
C ALA A 86 6.05 -29.40 -16.53
N ALA A 87 6.78 -30.31 -15.91
CA ALA A 87 8.15 -30.20 -15.39
C ALA A 87 9.25 -29.98 -16.45
N GLY A 88 8.97 -29.24 -17.53
CA GLY A 88 9.82 -29.19 -18.72
C GLY A 88 10.67 -27.95 -18.91
N ASN A 89 10.32 -26.77 -18.37
CA ASN A 89 11.13 -25.56 -18.59
C ASN A 89 10.90 -24.45 -17.55
N LEU A 90 11.62 -24.54 -16.42
CA LEU A 90 11.62 -23.52 -15.35
C LEU A 90 12.04 -22.13 -15.84
N ALA A 91 12.95 -22.06 -16.83
CA ALA A 91 13.41 -20.79 -17.39
C ALA A 91 12.32 -20.07 -18.20
N ALA A 92 11.56 -20.80 -19.01
CA ALA A 92 10.45 -20.23 -19.78
C ALA A 92 9.33 -19.73 -18.85
N GLN A 93 9.08 -20.45 -17.75
CA GLN A 93 8.11 -20.04 -16.74
C GLN A 93 8.53 -18.76 -16.02
N ARG A 94 9.81 -18.62 -15.63
CA ARG A 94 10.33 -17.39 -15.03
C ARG A 94 10.22 -16.20 -15.97
N ASN A 95 10.53 -16.38 -17.26
CA ASN A 95 10.39 -15.32 -18.26
C ASN A 95 8.92 -14.91 -18.44
N ALA A 96 7.98 -15.86 -18.43
CA ALA A 96 6.56 -15.55 -18.50
C ALA A 96 6.08 -14.73 -17.29
N VAL A 97 6.51 -15.10 -16.07
CA VAL A 97 6.19 -14.35 -14.84
C VAL A 97 6.77 -12.94 -14.88
N ALA A 98 7.99 -12.76 -15.41
CA ALA A 98 8.59 -11.44 -15.55
C ALA A 98 7.80 -10.54 -16.51
N VAL A 99 7.40 -11.06 -17.67
CA VAL A 99 6.57 -10.31 -18.63
C VAL A 99 5.20 -9.95 -18.02
N GLU A 100 4.58 -10.88 -17.30
CA GLU A 100 3.31 -10.60 -16.60
C GLU A 100 3.47 -9.56 -15.50
N ALA A 101 4.60 -9.54 -14.79
CA ALA A 101 4.90 -8.52 -13.78
C ALA A 101 5.06 -7.13 -14.40
N ASP A 102 5.75 -7.03 -15.54
CA ASP A 102 5.89 -5.76 -16.28
C ASP A 102 4.52 -5.22 -16.72
N GLU A 103 3.64 -6.09 -17.24
CA GLU A 103 2.29 -5.69 -17.64
C GLU A 103 1.43 -5.25 -16.45
N VAL A 104 1.47 -5.99 -15.33
CA VAL A 104 0.73 -5.63 -14.11
C VAL A 104 1.22 -4.31 -13.54
N LEU A 105 2.53 -4.05 -13.56
CA LEU A 105 3.12 -2.84 -12.99
C LEU A 105 2.87 -1.56 -13.78
N ARG A 106 2.49 -1.68 -15.05
CA ARG A 106 2.39 -0.56 -15.99
C ARG A 106 1.61 0.65 -15.47
N PRO A 107 0.41 0.51 -14.85
CA PRO A 107 -0.33 1.66 -14.33
C PRO A 107 0.45 2.46 -13.27
N LEU A 108 1.27 1.77 -12.46
CA LEU A 108 2.08 2.40 -11.42
C LEU A 108 3.35 2.99 -11.99
N MET A 109 4.01 2.30 -12.93
CA MET A 109 5.23 2.79 -13.56
C MET A 109 4.96 4.03 -14.41
N ASP A 110 3.89 4.08 -15.19
CA ASP A 110 3.53 5.26 -15.99
C ASP A 110 3.31 6.50 -15.11
N LEU A 111 2.67 6.32 -13.95
CA LEU A 111 2.47 7.38 -12.97
C LEU A 111 3.80 7.84 -12.35
N LEU A 112 4.63 6.89 -11.92
CA LEU A 112 5.90 7.17 -11.27
C LEU A 112 6.92 7.76 -12.25
N ASP A 113 6.98 7.31 -13.51
CA ASP A 113 7.85 7.88 -14.56
C ASP A 113 7.56 9.36 -14.77
N GLY A 114 6.29 9.73 -14.92
CA GLY A 114 5.90 11.13 -15.10
C GLY A 114 6.24 12.00 -13.88
N SER A 115 5.92 11.52 -12.68
CA SER A 115 6.12 12.27 -11.44
C SER A 115 7.60 12.32 -11.00
N LEU A 116 8.29 11.18 -10.95
CA LEU A 116 9.67 11.11 -10.46
C LEU A 116 10.65 11.78 -11.42
N THR A 117 10.43 11.72 -12.73
CA THR A 117 11.26 12.47 -13.69
C THR A 117 11.18 13.97 -13.44
N LEU A 118 9.98 14.50 -13.22
CA LEU A 118 9.77 15.90 -12.87
C LEU A 118 10.49 16.26 -11.55
N TYR A 119 10.39 15.40 -10.53
CA TYR A 119 11.01 15.65 -9.23
C TYR A 119 12.53 15.56 -9.31
N ALA A 120 13.09 14.60 -10.05
CA ALA A 120 14.53 14.49 -10.26
C ALA A 120 15.14 15.72 -10.94
N GLN A 121 14.38 16.38 -11.82
CA GLN A 121 14.81 17.62 -12.49
C GLN A 121 14.58 18.88 -11.64
N SER A 122 13.55 18.89 -10.79
CA SER A 122 13.10 20.11 -10.11
C SER A 122 13.50 20.22 -8.65
N CYS A 123 13.80 19.10 -7.99
CA CYS A 123 14.10 19.05 -6.56
C CYS A 123 15.62 18.81 -6.34
N GLU A 124 16.20 19.44 -5.33
CA GLU A 124 17.58 19.16 -4.90
C GLU A 124 17.74 17.73 -4.39
N LYS A 125 18.95 17.18 -4.42
CA LYS A 125 19.22 15.78 -4.05
C LYS A 125 18.68 15.38 -2.66
N THR A 126 18.79 16.26 -1.67
CA THR A 126 18.30 16.01 -0.30
C THR A 126 16.77 16.06 -0.24
N VAL A 127 16.16 17.02 -0.94
CA VAL A 127 14.70 17.14 -1.06
C VAL A 127 14.11 15.94 -1.79
N LEU A 128 14.68 15.58 -2.95
CA LEU A 128 14.28 14.42 -3.74
C LEU A 128 14.31 13.14 -2.89
N LYS A 129 15.37 12.92 -2.09
CA LYS A 129 15.44 11.75 -1.21
C LYS A 129 14.35 11.72 -0.14
N ARG A 130 13.94 12.87 0.42
CA ARG A 130 12.82 12.93 1.37
C ARG A 130 11.50 12.61 0.67
N LEU A 131 11.27 13.19 -0.50
CA LEU A 131 10.08 12.90 -1.30
C LEU A 131 9.97 11.43 -1.69
N LEU A 132 11.06 10.84 -2.18
CA LEU A 132 11.09 9.42 -2.54
C LEU A 132 10.78 8.53 -1.34
N LYS A 133 11.25 8.87 -0.14
CA LYS A 133 10.92 8.12 1.09
C LYS A 133 9.43 8.15 1.40
N GLU A 134 8.79 9.32 1.31
CA GLU A 134 7.36 9.45 1.60
C GLU A 134 6.51 8.77 0.51
N LEU A 135 6.88 8.92 -0.76
CA LEU A 135 6.22 8.23 -1.87
C LEU A 135 6.34 6.71 -1.73
N TRP A 136 7.52 6.19 -1.39
CA TRP A 136 7.74 4.77 -1.12
C TRP A 136 6.81 4.26 -0.02
N LYS A 137 6.72 4.97 1.12
CA LYS A 137 5.82 4.60 2.21
C LYS A 137 4.36 4.53 1.75
N ILE A 138 3.92 5.52 0.97
CA ILE A 138 2.55 5.58 0.45
C ILE A 138 2.27 4.41 -0.51
N VAL A 139 3.16 4.18 -1.49
CA VAL A 139 3.05 3.08 -2.46
C VAL A 139 2.97 1.74 -1.74
N MET A 140 3.91 1.45 -0.83
CA MET A 140 3.93 0.17 -0.10
C MET A 140 2.69 -0.02 0.77
N ARG A 141 2.27 1.01 1.50
CA ARG A 141 1.07 0.96 2.34
C ARG A 141 -0.20 0.70 1.52
N ILE A 142 -0.33 1.32 0.36
CA ILE A 142 -1.51 1.14 -0.50
C ILE A 142 -1.50 -0.24 -1.14
N LEU A 143 -0.34 -0.71 -1.63
CA LEU A 143 -0.18 -2.07 -2.15
C LEU A 143 -0.56 -3.12 -1.11
N GLU A 144 -0.03 -2.98 0.10
CA GLU A 144 -0.35 -3.86 1.23
C GLU A 144 -1.86 -3.89 1.48
N LYS A 145 -2.50 -2.72 1.64
CA LYS A 145 -3.93 -2.63 1.96
C LYS A 145 -4.88 -3.04 0.85
N THR A 146 -4.47 -2.89 -0.41
CA THR A 146 -5.37 -3.05 -1.57
C THR A 146 -5.25 -4.42 -2.21
N ILE A 147 -4.04 -5.02 -2.19
CA ILE A 147 -3.73 -6.24 -2.94
C ILE A 147 -3.36 -7.40 -2.03
N VAL A 148 -2.55 -7.14 -1.00
CA VAL A 148 -1.96 -8.20 -0.16
C VAL A 148 -2.89 -8.59 0.98
N LEU A 149 -3.44 -7.61 1.68
CA LEU A 149 -4.32 -7.87 2.80
C LEU A 149 -5.69 -8.32 2.29
N PRO A 150 -6.30 -9.33 2.91
CA PRO A 150 -7.69 -9.66 2.63
C PRO A 150 -8.55 -8.41 2.88
N PRO A 151 -9.64 -8.22 2.11
CA PRO A 151 -10.54 -7.10 2.34
C PRO A 151 -10.94 -7.12 3.80
N MET A 152 -10.47 -6.12 4.55
CA MET A 152 -10.89 -5.90 5.94
C MET A 152 -12.36 -5.54 5.86
N THR A 153 -13.21 -6.55 5.87
CA THR A 153 -14.63 -6.38 5.97
C THR A 153 -14.88 -5.57 7.23
N ASP A 154 -15.69 -4.52 7.07
CA ASP A 154 -16.18 -3.64 8.11
C ASP A 154 -16.52 -4.38 9.41
N LYS A 155 -16.54 -3.66 10.55
CA LYS A 155 -16.80 -4.18 11.91
C LYS A 155 -18.06 -5.07 12.05
N THR A 156 -18.89 -5.11 11.02
CA THR A 156 -20.05 -5.98 10.82
C THR A 156 -19.71 -7.46 10.61
N MET A 157 -18.61 -7.82 9.93
CA MET A 157 -18.28 -9.23 9.61
C MET A 157 -17.55 -9.96 10.75
N MET A 158 -16.80 -9.26 11.60
CA MET A 158 -16.34 -9.81 12.89
C MET A 158 -17.53 -10.21 13.77
N PHE A 159 -18.60 -9.41 13.79
CA PHE A 159 -19.84 -9.74 14.49
C PHE A 159 -20.53 -10.99 13.90
N LYS A 160 -20.44 -11.16 12.58
CA LYS A 160 -21.01 -12.31 11.88
C LYS A 160 -20.25 -13.60 12.17
N HIS A 161 -18.92 -13.57 12.19
CA HIS A 161 -18.08 -14.72 12.56
C HIS A 161 -18.25 -15.14 14.04
N LEU A 162 -18.42 -14.18 14.96
CA LEU A 162 -18.79 -14.48 16.34
C LEU A 162 -20.21 -15.10 16.42
N THR A 163 -21.16 -14.61 15.62
CA THR A 163 -22.54 -15.09 15.61
C THR A 163 -22.66 -16.48 15.00
N ASP A 164 -21.90 -16.80 13.94
CA ASP A 164 -21.90 -18.11 13.29
C ASP A 164 -21.19 -19.17 14.15
N ASN A 165 -20.16 -18.79 14.92
CA ASN A 165 -19.59 -19.67 15.94
C ASN A 165 -20.54 -19.88 17.12
N ALA A 166 -21.31 -18.87 17.54
CA ALA A 166 -22.33 -19.01 18.58
C ALA A 166 -23.51 -19.88 18.13
N LYS A 167 -23.93 -19.78 16.85
CA LYS A 167 -24.94 -20.67 16.24
C LYS A 167 -24.44 -22.11 16.13
N ASN A 168 -23.18 -22.33 15.74
CA ASN A 168 -22.59 -23.68 15.71
C ASN A 168 -22.40 -24.29 17.11
N LEU A 169 -22.11 -23.47 18.13
CA LEU A 169 -22.13 -23.93 19.53
C LEU A 169 -23.55 -24.26 20.00
N ALA A 170 -24.54 -23.46 19.62
CA ALA A 170 -25.95 -23.71 19.96
C ALA A 170 -26.53 -24.95 19.27
N SER A 171 -26.03 -25.33 18.09
CA SER A 171 -26.42 -26.55 17.38
C SER A 171 -25.76 -27.82 17.91
N ASN A 172 -24.69 -27.71 18.71
CA ASN A 172 -24.01 -28.85 19.34
C ASN A 172 -24.39 -29.06 20.81
N ALA A 173 -25.12 -28.12 21.43
CA ALA A 173 -25.82 -28.37 22.67
C ALA A 173 -27.06 -29.22 22.35
N LYS A 174 -27.06 -30.50 22.74
CA LYS A 174 -28.22 -31.39 22.67
C LYS A 174 -29.42 -30.75 23.36
N ILE A 175 -30.31 -30.13 22.59
CA ILE A 175 -31.66 -29.77 23.03
C ILE A 175 -32.57 -30.92 22.62
N GLU A 176 -32.43 -32.06 23.31
CA GLU A 176 -33.58 -32.93 23.51
C GLU A 176 -34.53 -32.14 24.43
N ASP A 177 -35.70 -31.82 23.89
CA ASP A 177 -36.91 -31.39 24.63
C ASP A 177 -37.42 -29.93 24.46
N MET A 178 -37.20 -29.33 23.28
CA MET A 178 -37.98 -28.15 22.83
C MET A 178 -38.72 -28.37 21.49
N GLY A 179 -38.86 -29.63 21.06
CA GLY A 179 -39.57 -30.02 19.83
C GLY A 179 -41.10 -29.91 19.90
N ARG A 180 -41.68 -29.60 21.07
CA ARG A 180 -43.15 -29.54 21.26
C ARG A 180 -43.74 -28.13 21.37
N LEU A 181 -42.93 -27.07 21.43
CA LEU A 181 -43.43 -25.70 21.64
C LEU A 181 -43.50 -24.82 20.39
N PHE A 182 -42.79 -25.18 19.31
CA PHE A 182 -42.88 -24.46 18.03
C PHE A 182 -43.92 -25.03 17.05
N LYS A 183 -44.59 -26.15 17.38
CA LYS A 183 -45.52 -26.82 16.46
C LYS A 183 -46.99 -26.33 16.55
N SER A 184 -47.31 -25.40 17.44
CA SER A 184 -48.67 -24.86 17.60
C SER A 184 -48.88 -23.43 17.07
N HIS A 185 -47.94 -22.88 16.31
CA HIS A 185 -48.18 -21.61 15.62
C HIS A 185 -47.40 -21.55 14.30
N MET A 186 -48.10 -21.78 13.19
CA MET A 186 -47.75 -21.54 11.77
C MET A 186 -48.14 -22.75 10.90
N ALA A 187 -49.44 -23.03 10.85
CA ALA A 187 -50.03 -23.62 9.66
C ALA A 187 -50.13 -22.51 8.61
N GLY A 188 -49.18 -22.46 7.66
CA GLY A 188 -49.20 -21.46 6.60
C GLY A 188 -48.09 -21.70 5.58
N LYS A 189 -48.49 -22.15 4.38
CA LYS A 189 -47.64 -22.32 3.20
C LYS A 189 -46.96 -21.01 2.80
N GLN A 190 -45.64 -21.01 2.53
CA GLN A 190 -45.00 -20.53 1.28
C GLN A 190 -43.47 -20.37 1.45
N ASP A 191 -42.73 -21.01 0.53
CA ASP A 191 -41.51 -20.52 -0.12
C ASP A 191 -40.25 -20.18 0.70
N VAL A 192 -39.76 -21.14 1.50
CA VAL A 192 -38.42 -21.05 2.14
C VAL A 192 -37.26 -21.33 1.15
N LYS A 193 -37.54 -21.73 -0.10
CA LYS A 193 -36.52 -22.06 -1.10
C LYS A 193 -35.83 -20.83 -1.71
N SER A 194 -36.46 -19.65 -1.66
CA SER A 194 -35.91 -18.40 -2.21
C SER A 194 -34.95 -17.67 -1.26
N ALA A 195 -35.00 -17.93 0.05
CA ALA A 195 -34.10 -17.32 1.03
C ALA A 195 -32.72 -17.98 1.09
N LEU A 196 -32.59 -19.20 0.56
CA LEU A 196 -31.36 -19.98 0.57
C LEU A 196 -30.50 -19.76 -0.69
N SER A 197 -31.11 -19.33 -1.81
CA SER A 197 -30.39 -19.04 -3.06
C SER A 197 -29.56 -17.75 -2.98
N GLY A 198 -29.96 -16.78 -2.17
CA GLY A 198 -29.21 -15.51 -2.00
C GLY A 198 -27.95 -15.63 -1.12
N VAL A 199 -27.78 -16.74 -0.39
CA VAL A 199 -26.62 -16.96 0.50
C VAL A 199 -25.48 -17.69 -0.23
N MET A 200 -25.79 -18.45 -1.28
CA MET A 200 -24.78 -19.14 -2.10
C MET A 200 -23.98 -18.19 -2.99
N ASP A 201 -24.55 -17.07 -3.44
CA ASP A 201 -23.79 -16.08 -4.23
C ASP A 201 -22.97 -15.12 -3.34
N ILE A 202 -23.38 -14.89 -2.09
CA ILE A 202 -22.58 -14.09 -1.13
C ILE A 202 -21.39 -14.89 -0.58
N SER A 203 -21.45 -16.23 -0.64
CA SER A 203 -20.33 -17.11 -0.27
C SER A 203 -19.25 -17.22 -1.35
N LYS A 204 -19.40 -16.57 -2.52
CA LYS A 204 -18.31 -16.43 -3.50
C LYS A 204 -17.42 -15.20 -3.27
N GLU A 205 -17.79 -14.34 -2.33
CA GLU A 205 -16.89 -13.31 -1.79
C GLU A 205 -15.94 -13.88 -0.72
N VAL A 206 -15.92 -15.21 -0.55
CA VAL A 206 -14.95 -15.94 0.26
C VAL A 206 -13.59 -15.84 -0.41
N GLU A 207 -12.76 -14.96 0.14
CA GLU A 207 -11.30 -14.98 0.07
C GLU A 207 -10.72 -15.08 -1.35
N LYS A 208 -10.62 -13.94 -2.04
CA LYS A 208 -9.72 -13.80 -3.20
C LYS A 208 -8.25 -13.83 -2.74
N ASN A 209 -7.83 -14.98 -2.20
CA ASN A 209 -6.42 -15.25 -1.98
C ASN A 209 -5.73 -15.31 -3.34
N LEU A 210 -4.57 -14.67 -3.46
CA LEU A 210 -3.76 -14.73 -4.67
C LEU A 210 -3.35 -16.18 -4.95
N SER A 211 -3.47 -16.60 -6.21
CA SER A 211 -2.95 -17.89 -6.65
C SER A 211 -1.40 -17.90 -6.56
N PRO A 212 -0.76 -19.09 -6.49
CA PRO A 212 0.70 -19.17 -6.46
C PRO A 212 1.39 -18.44 -7.61
N LYS A 213 0.75 -18.42 -8.80
CA LYS A 213 1.24 -17.68 -9.97
C LYS A 213 1.15 -16.16 -9.76
N GLN A 214 0.04 -15.67 -9.21
CA GLN A 214 -0.14 -14.25 -8.90
C GLN A 214 0.82 -13.78 -7.80
N CYS A 215 1.10 -14.61 -6.79
CA CYS A 215 2.13 -14.31 -5.80
C CYS A 215 3.51 -14.17 -6.46
N ALA A 216 3.89 -15.10 -7.34
CA ALA A 216 5.17 -15.03 -8.05
C ALA A 216 5.30 -13.77 -8.93
N VAL A 217 4.20 -13.36 -9.59
CA VAL A 217 4.14 -12.11 -10.36
C VAL A 217 4.29 -10.90 -9.43
N LEU A 218 3.58 -10.89 -8.31
CA LEU A 218 3.66 -9.80 -7.32
C LEU A 218 5.06 -9.68 -6.71
N ASP A 219 5.75 -10.79 -6.43
CA ASP A 219 7.12 -10.78 -5.91
C ASP A 219 8.08 -10.08 -6.88
N VAL A 220 8.03 -10.44 -8.17
CA VAL A 220 8.83 -9.78 -9.21
C VAL A 220 8.45 -8.31 -9.37
N ALA A 221 7.15 -8.01 -9.24
CA ALA A 221 6.66 -6.64 -9.31
C ALA A 221 7.21 -5.77 -8.16
N LEU A 222 7.20 -6.29 -6.93
CA LEU A 222 7.74 -5.59 -5.75
C LEU A 222 9.24 -5.33 -5.88
N ASP A 223 10.01 -6.30 -6.40
CA ASP A 223 11.43 -6.11 -6.68
C ASP A 223 11.67 -5.02 -7.72
N THR A 224 10.84 -4.95 -8.75
CA THR A 224 10.93 -3.92 -9.79
C THR A 224 10.60 -2.53 -9.22
N ILE A 225 9.55 -2.40 -8.40
CA ILE A 225 9.24 -1.14 -7.68
C ILE A 225 10.43 -0.73 -6.80
N LYS A 226 11.03 -1.67 -6.07
CA LYS A 226 12.22 -1.41 -5.23
C LYS A 226 13.39 -0.88 -6.07
N GLN A 227 13.67 -1.50 -7.22
CA GLN A 227 14.73 -1.05 -8.14
C GLN A 227 14.44 0.34 -8.71
N TYR A 228 13.17 0.60 -9.01
CA TYR A 228 12.73 1.87 -9.55
C TYR A 228 12.96 3.02 -8.56
N PHE A 229 12.59 2.85 -7.28
CA PHE A 229 12.89 3.83 -6.23
C PHE A 229 14.39 3.93 -5.88
N HIS A 230 15.19 2.92 -6.20
CA HIS A 230 16.64 2.99 -6.07
C HIS A 230 17.28 3.85 -7.19
N ALA A 231 16.71 3.82 -8.40
CA ALA A 231 17.12 4.62 -9.56
C ALA A 231 18.65 4.57 -9.81
N GLY A 232 19.24 3.37 -9.77
CA GLY A 232 20.68 3.18 -10.00
C GLY A 232 21.61 3.90 -9.02
N GLY A 233 21.15 4.18 -7.80
CA GLY A 233 21.91 4.89 -6.76
C GLY A 233 21.60 6.38 -6.64
N ASN A 234 20.80 6.93 -7.55
CA ASN A 234 20.34 8.32 -7.48
C ASN A 234 19.14 8.51 -6.53
N GLY A 235 18.37 7.45 -6.28
CA GLY A 235 17.20 7.47 -5.42
C GLY A 235 17.49 7.04 -3.97
N LEU A 236 16.68 6.10 -3.48
CA LEU A 236 16.81 5.54 -2.13
C LEU A 236 17.94 4.50 -2.09
N LYS A 237 18.59 4.38 -0.93
CA LYS A 237 19.58 3.32 -0.70
C LYS A 237 18.87 1.97 -0.60
N LYS A 238 19.48 0.91 -1.13
CA LYS A 238 19.02 -0.46 -0.90
C LYS A 238 19.27 -0.81 0.57
N THR A 239 18.20 -0.83 1.36
CA THR A 239 18.15 -1.48 2.68
C THR A 239 17.38 -2.80 2.56
#